data_AF-A0A931SJN6-F1
#
_entry.id   AF-A0A931SJN6-F1
#
_cell.length_a   1.000
_cell.length_b   1.000
_cell.length_c   1.000
_cell.angle_alpha   90.00
_cell.angle_beta   90.00
_cell.angle_gamma   90.00
#
_symmetry.space_group_name_H-M   'P 1'
#
loop_
_entity.id
_entity.type
_entity.pdbx_description
1 polymer ?
#
loop_
_entity_poly.entity_id
_entity_poly.type
_entity_poly.pdbx_seq_one_letter_code
_entity_poly.pdbx_strand_id
1 'polypeptide(L)'
;MMLLMLLAQDDGPQTAEVPNAMGAHTWFIIIAIGAFLAWSISYSLQLHREALARKKGREDLVQRREEILDQIAELEEQKEAGKVADRKYKQDLKDLKFRLSKVIDKMGPPRSG
;
A
#
# COMPACT_ATOMS: atom_id res chain seq x y z
N MET A 1 65.34 -37.69 6.37
CA MET A 1 65.92 -36.32 6.40
C MET A 1 65.66 -35.59 5.07
N MET A 2 64.43 -35.65 4.54
CA MET A 2 64.02 -34.97 3.30
C MET A 2 62.59 -34.41 3.36
N LEU A 3 61.99 -34.40 4.57
CA LEU A 3 60.63 -33.91 4.85
C LEU A 3 60.62 -32.63 5.70
N LEU A 4 61.77 -32.22 6.24
CA LEU A 4 61.93 -30.99 7.03
C LEU A 4 62.31 -29.77 6.19
N MET A 5 62.76 -29.95 4.94
CA MET A 5 63.16 -28.83 4.06
C MET A 5 62.01 -28.28 3.21
N LEU A 6 60.87 -28.96 3.10
CA LEU A 6 59.72 -28.46 2.33
C LEU A 6 58.84 -27.49 3.14
N LEU A 7 58.95 -27.49 4.48
CA LEU A 7 58.19 -26.63 5.39
C LEU A 7 58.94 -25.34 5.77
N ALA A 8 60.16 -25.16 5.27
CA ALA A 8 61.03 -24.03 5.61
C ALA A 8 61.16 -22.99 4.48
N GLN A 9 60.35 -23.10 3.42
CA GLN A 9 60.48 -22.27 2.22
C GLN A 9 59.29 -21.33 1.94
N ASP A 10 58.47 -21.05 2.95
CA ASP A 10 57.35 -20.10 2.84
C ASP A 10 57.30 -19.07 4.00
N ASP A 11 58.46 -18.72 4.56
CA ASP A 11 58.59 -17.54 5.43
C ASP A 11 59.13 -16.35 4.62
N GLY A 12 58.30 -15.87 3.69
CA GLY A 12 58.37 -14.50 3.17
C GLY A 12 57.88 -13.52 4.25
N PRO A 13 58.32 -12.25 4.23
CA PRO A 13 58.28 -11.37 5.39
C PRO A 13 56.85 -11.27 5.94
N GLN A 14 56.69 -11.52 7.24
CA GLN A 14 55.49 -11.21 8.01
C GLN A 14 55.17 -9.72 7.85
N THR A 15 54.46 -9.36 6.78
CA THR A 15 53.84 -8.07 6.65
C THR A 15 52.65 -8.10 7.58
N ALA A 16 52.81 -7.42 8.72
CA ALA A 16 51.80 -7.17 9.72
C ALA A 16 50.38 -7.15 9.13
N GLU A 17 49.43 -7.81 9.80
CA GLU A 17 48.00 -7.64 9.59
C GLU A 17 47.62 -6.17 9.87
N VAL A 18 47.85 -5.31 8.90
CA VAL A 18 47.26 -3.98 8.87
C VAL A 18 45.81 -4.21 8.42
N PRO A 19 44.79 -3.82 9.20
CA PRO A 19 43.42 -3.92 8.76
C PRO A 19 43.31 -3.12 7.46
N ASN A 20 43.07 -3.82 6.35
CA ASN A 20 43.07 -3.23 5.03
C ASN A 20 41.96 -2.16 4.99
N ALA A 21 42.32 -0.89 5.18
CA ALA A 21 41.38 0.23 5.19
C ALA A 21 40.55 0.27 3.90
N MET A 22 41.12 -0.26 2.81
CA MET A 22 40.47 -0.45 1.52
C MET A 22 39.32 -1.46 1.60
N GLY A 23 39.48 -2.57 2.33
CA GLY A 23 38.44 -3.58 2.51
C GLY A 23 37.28 -3.10 3.39
N ALA A 24 37.58 -2.43 4.51
CA ALA A 24 36.55 -1.86 5.38
C ALA A 24 35.69 -0.82 4.63
N HIS A 25 36.31 -0.02 3.76
CA HIS A 25 35.60 0.93 2.91
C HIS A 25 34.69 0.24 1.88
N THR A 26 35.17 -0.84 1.24
CA THR A 26 34.34 -1.64 0.31
C THR A 26 33.12 -2.26 1.01
N TRP A 27 33.29 -2.81 2.21
CA TRP A 27 32.17 -3.35 3.00
C TRP A 27 31.15 -2.27 3.36
N PHE A 28 31.61 -1.06 3.72
CA PHE A 28 30.72 0.07 4.00
C PHE A 28 29.88 0.46 2.79
N ILE A 29 30.48 0.50 1.60
CA ILE A 29 29.78 0.80 0.34
C ILE A 29 28.72 -0.26 0.04
N ILE A 30 29.06 -1.55 0.21
CA ILE A 30 28.12 -2.65 -0.02
C ILE A 30 26.91 -2.54 0.93
N ILE A 31 27.17 -2.26 2.22
CA ILE A 31 26.10 -2.10 3.22
C ILE A 31 25.24 -0.87 2.90
N ALA A 32 25.85 0.26 2.52
CA ALA A 32 25.13 1.49 2.18
C ALA A 32 24.23 1.28 0.95
N ILE A 33 24.72 0.62 -0.10
CA ILE A 33 23.95 0.29 -1.28
C ILE A 33 22.81 -0.69 -0.93
N GLY A 34 23.09 -1.72 -0.12
CA GLY A 34 22.09 -2.67 0.35
C GLY A 34 20.96 -2.01 1.15
N ALA A 35 21.31 -1.09 2.06
CA ALA A 35 20.35 -0.31 2.83
C ALA A 35 19.53 0.63 1.94
N PHE A 36 20.15 1.26 0.94
CA PHE A 36 19.46 2.13 -0.02
C PHE A 36 18.49 1.36 -0.93
N LEU A 37 18.87 0.16 -1.39
CA LEU A 37 17.99 -0.74 -2.14
C LEU A 37 16.82 -1.21 -1.27
N ALA A 38 17.07 -1.64 -0.04
CA ALA A 38 16.04 -2.04 0.90
C ALA A 38 15.06 -0.89 1.20
N TRP A 39 15.57 0.33 1.37
CA TRP A 39 14.75 1.53 1.50
C TRP A 39 13.89 1.75 0.25
N SER A 40 14.50 1.68 -0.92
CA SER A 40 13.81 1.92 -2.21
C SER A 40 12.69 0.90 -2.46
N ILE A 41 12.91 -0.37 -2.09
CA ILE A 41 11.90 -1.43 -2.15
C ILE A 41 10.78 -1.15 -1.13
N SER A 42 11.13 -0.79 0.12
CA SER A 42 10.16 -0.44 1.16
C SER A 42 9.28 0.74 0.75
N TYR A 43 9.89 1.78 0.18
CA TYR A 43 9.18 2.96 -0.32
C TYR A 43 8.23 2.62 -1.48
N SER A 44 8.69 1.81 -2.44
CA SER A 44 7.85 1.32 -3.54
C SER A 44 6.66 0.51 -3.03
N LEU A 45 6.87 -0.33 -2.01
CA LEU A 45 5.80 -1.11 -1.35
C LEU A 45 4.79 -0.22 -0.64
N GLN A 46 5.23 0.85 0.02
CA GLN A 46 4.35 1.84 0.64
C GLN A 46 3.50 2.56 -0.42
N LEU A 47 4.10 2.94 -1.54
CA LEU A 47 3.39 3.57 -2.65
C LEU A 47 2.32 2.64 -3.25
N HIS A 48 2.64 1.35 -3.40
CA HIS A 48 1.67 0.34 -3.84
C HIS A 48 0.55 0.14 -2.81
N ARG A 49 0.87 0.13 -1.52
CA ARG A 49 -0.14 0.05 -0.44
C ARG A 49 -1.06 1.27 -0.43
N GLU A 50 -0.51 2.47 -0.61
CA GLU A 50 -1.32 3.69 -0.73
C GLU A 50 -2.21 3.68 -1.97
N ALA A 51 -1.70 3.22 -3.11
CA ALA A 51 -2.49 3.08 -4.33
C ALA A 51 -3.63 2.05 -4.14
N LEU A 52 -3.36 0.93 -3.48
CA LEU A 52 -4.37 -0.08 -3.14
C LEU A 52 -5.38 0.45 -2.11
N ALA A 53 -4.94 1.19 -1.10
CA ALA A 53 -5.84 1.82 -0.12
C ALA A 53 -6.78 2.84 -0.77
N ARG A 54 -6.29 3.61 -1.75
CA ARG A 54 -7.12 4.53 -2.56
C ARG A 54 -8.11 3.77 -3.44
N LYS A 55 -7.73 2.64 -4.04
CA LYS A 55 -8.64 1.78 -4.81
C LYS A 55 -9.72 1.19 -3.90
N LYS A 56 -9.33 0.60 -2.77
CA LYS A 56 -10.26 0.05 -1.77
C LYS A 56 -11.22 1.11 -1.23
N GLY A 57 -10.72 2.30 -0.90
CA GLY A 57 -11.56 3.42 -0.47
C GLY A 57 -12.56 3.86 -1.54
N ARG A 58 -12.22 3.74 -2.82
CA ARG A 58 -13.16 4.02 -3.93
C ARG A 58 -14.18 2.90 -4.13
N GLU A 59 -13.77 1.64 -4.01
CA GLU A 59 -14.66 0.48 -4.03
C GLU A 59 -15.69 0.55 -2.89
N ASP A 60 -15.25 0.86 -1.66
CA ASP A 60 -16.14 1.08 -0.51
C ASP A 60 -17.17 2.20 -0.76
N LEU A 61 -16.76 3.28 -1.46
CA LEU A 61 -17.68 4.37 -1.81
C LEU A 61 -18.67 3.96 -2.91
N VAL A 62 -18.25 3.15 -3.87
CA VAL A 62 -19.13 2.58 -4.90
C VAL A 62 -20.15 1.63 -4.27
N GLN A 63 -19.70 0.76 -3.37
CA GLN A 63 -20.59 -0.17 -2.65
C GLN A 63 -21.63 0.59 -1.82
N ARG A 64 -21.23 1.65 -1.10
CA ARG A 64 -22.17 2.51 -0.35
C ARG A 64 -23.16 3.24 -1.25
N ARG A 65 -22.75 3.61 -2.48
CA ARG A 65 -23.65 4.22 -3.47
C ARG A 65 -24.72 3.21 -3.88
N GLU A 66 -24.32 1.97 -4.19
CA GLU A 66 -25.25 0.89 -4.58
C GLU A 66 -26.22 0.57 -3.44
N GLU A 67 -25.73 0.42 -2.22
CA GLU A 67 -26.58 0.16 -1.05
C GLU A 67 -27.65 1.25 -0.83
N ILE A 68 -27.31 2.53 -1.02
CA ILE A 68 -28.29 3.62 -0.90
C ILE A 68 -29.31 3.58 -2.06
N LEU A 69 -28.89 3.18 -3.27
CA LEU A 69 -29.80 3.02 -4.40
C LEU A 69 -30.77 1.86 -4.15
N ASP A 70 -30.30 0.74 -3.60
CA ASP A 70 -31.14 -0.39 -3.21
C ASP A 70 -32.15 0.01 -2.14
N GLN A 71 -31.74 0.79 -1.14
CA GLN A 71 -32.65 1.33 -0.12
C GLN A 71 -33.71 2.28 -0.71
N ILE A 72 -33.35 3.06 -1.74
CA ILE A 72 -34.33 3.91 -2.45
C ILE A 72 -35.33 3.04 -3.21
N ALA A 73 -34.86 2.01 -3.92
CA ALA A 73 -35.72 1.08 -4.65
C ALA A 73 -36.68 0.34 -3.71
N GLU A 74 -36.17 -0.14 -2.57
CA GLU A 74 -37.00 -0.79 -1.55
C GLU A 74 -38.03 0.19 -0.96
N LEU A 75 -37.64 1.44 -0.70
CA LEU A 75 -38.57 2.46 -0.20
C LEU A 75 -39.67 2.79 -1.23
N GLU A 76 -39.35 2.79 -2.52
CA GLU A 76 -40.31 2.94 -3.61
C GLU A 76 -41.28 1.74 -3.66
N GLU A 77 -40.78 0.50 -3.58
CA GLU A 77 -41.60 -0.70 -3.53
C GLU A 77 -42.54 -0.70 -2.29
N GLN A 78 -42.02 -0.32 -1.13
CA GLN A 78 -42.83 -0.21 0.10
C GLN A 78 -43.92 0.85 -0.01
N LYS A 79 -43.66 1.95 -0.74
CA LYS A 79 -44.67 2.98 -1.01
C LYS A 79 -45.73 2.47 -1.99
N GLU A 80 -45.33 1.80 -3.07
CA GLU A 80 -46.26 1.20 -4.03
C GLU A 80 -47.14 0.12 -3.37
N ALA A 81 -46.56 -0.67 -2.46
CA ALA A 81 -47.28 -1.64 -1.64
C ALA A 81 -48.16 -1.00 -0.54
N GLY A 82 -48.17 0.33 -0.40
CA GLY A 82 -48.94 1.06 0.60
C GLY A 82 -48.48 0.84 2.05
N LYS A 83 -47.28 0.29 2.27
CA LYS A 83 -46.74 -0.04 3.60
C LYS A 83 -46.19 1.18 4.35
N VAL A 84 -45.98 2.30 3.65
CA VAL A 84 -45.39 3.52 4.20
C VAL A 84 -46.29 4.72 3.94
N ALA A 85 -46.52 5.53 4.96
CA ALA A 85 -47.26 6.79 4.84
C ALA A 85 -46.50 7.79 3.98
N ASP A 86 -47.20 8.53 3.11
CA ASP A 86 -46.60 9.46 2.14
C ASP A 86 -45.68 10.53 2.79
N ARG A 87 -46.01 10.97 4.01
CA ARG A 87 -45.19 11.90 4.78
C ARG A 87 -43.85 11.28 5.21
N LYS A 88 -43.87 10.02 5.64
CA LYS A 88 -42.68 9.26 6.04
C LYS A 88 -41.83 8.92 4.82
N TYR A 89 -42.46 8.47 3.74
CA TYR A 89 -41.81 8.23 2.44
C TYR A 89 -41.02 9.46 1.96
N LYS A 90 -41.65 10.65 1.95
CA LYS A 90 -40.99 11.90 1.52
C LYS A 90 -39.80 12.27 2.39
N GLN A 91 -39.89 12.03 3.71
CA GLN A 91 -38.79 12.30 4.63
C GLN A 91 -37.62 11.34 4.41
N ASP A 92 -37.89 10.05 4.35
CA ASP A 92 -36.87 9.01 4.20
C ASP A 92 -36.19 9.12 2.81
N LEU A 93 -36.97 9.40 1.75
CA LEU A 93 -36.44 9.65 0.42
C LEU A 93 -35.55 10.89 0.35
N LYS A 94 -35.89 11.95 1.09
CA LYS A 94 -35.04 13.15 1.17
C LYS A 94 -33.73 12.85 1.89
N ASP A 95 -33.76 12.08 2.97
CA ASP A 95 -32.55 11.68 3.70
C ASP A 95 -31.65 10.76 2.87
N LEU A 96 -32.24 9.76 2.20
CA LEU A 96 -31.51 8.86 1.29
C LEU A 96 -30.88 9.62 0.12
N LYS A 97 -31.61 10.56 -0.51
CA LYS A 97 -31.05 11.43 -1.56
C LYS A 97 -29.91 12.31 -1.05
N PHE A 98 -30.01 12.84 0.17
CA PHE A 98 -28.94 13.62 0.78
C PHE A 98 -27.69 12.77 1.05
N ARG A 99 -27.87 11.55 1.59
CA ARG A 99 -26.78 10.59 1.79
C ARG A 99 -26.13 10.19 0.47
N LEU A 100 -26.93 9.93 -0.56
CA LEU A 100 -26.45 9.61 -1.91
C LEU A 100 -25.60 10.76 -2.47
N SER A 101 -26.09 12.00 -2.38
CA SER A 101 -25.34 13.19 -2.81
C SER A 101 -23.99 13.29 -2.10
N LYS A 102 -23.98 13.09 -0.78
CA LYS A 102 -22.74 13.14 0.03
C LYS A 102 -21.74 12.04 -0.37
N VAL A 103 -22.21 10.85 -0.75
CA VAL A 103 -21.35 9.76 -1.25
C VAL A 103 -20.82 10.09 -2.64
N ILE A 104 -21.65 10.65 -3.53
CA ILE A 104 -21.25 11.11 -4.87
C ILE A 104 -20.20 12.23 -4.79
N ASP A 105 -20.41 13.23 -3.94
CA ASP A 105 -19.44 14.32 -3.73
C ASP A 105 -18.09 13.80 -3.24
N LYS A 106 -18.10 12.77 -2.38
CA LYS A 106 -16.87 12.08 -1.92
C LYS A 106 -16.18 11.26 -3.00
N MET A 107 -16.92 10.71 -3.97
CA MET A 107 -16.33 9.97 -5.09
C MET A 107 -15.64 10.90 -6.09
N GLY A 108 -16.04 12.17 -6.14
CA GLY A 108 -15.50 13.16 -7.08
C GLY A 108 -15.88 12.86 -8.55
N PRO A 109 -15.49 13.74 -9.49
CA PRO A 109 -15.77 13.53 -10.90
C PRO A 109 -15.08 12.25 -11.42
N PRO A 110 -15.69 11.54 -12.38
CA PRO A 110 -15.02 10.43 -13.05
C PRO A 110 -13.73 10.97 -13.68
N ARG A 111 -12.58 10.47 -13.24
CA ARG A 111 -11.30 10.75 -13.90
C ARG A 111 -11.39 10.14 -15.30
N SER A 112 -11.71 10.96 -16.29
CA SER A 112 -11.53 10.67 -17.70
C SER A 112 -10.04 10.38 -17.91
N GLY A 113 -9.72 9.11 -18.12
CA GLY A 113 -8.40 8.68 -18.60
C GLY A 113 -8.25 9.01 -20.07
#